data_AF-Q5BT14-F1
#
_entry.id   AF-Q5BT14-F1
#
_cell.length_a   1.000
_cell.length_b   1.000
_cell.length_c   1.000
_cell.angle_alpha   90.00
_cell.angle_beta   90.00
_cell.angle_gamma   90.00
#
_symmetry.space_group_name_H-M   'P 1'
#
loop_
_entity.id
_entity.type
_entity.pdbx_description
1 polymer ?
#
loop_
_entity_poly.entity_id
_entity_poly.type
_entity_poly.pdbx_seq_one_letter_code
_entity_poly.pdbx_strand_id
1 'polypeptide(L)'
;HLDTAFKRLQQYGITINIQKCQIGTTSLDFLGHTIDANGIQPQKHKVAAILEYPEPTNIKQLRAFNGLVSFYRRFIPSCASIVKPLTDQLRENKKVVTMDSESKKAFVAIKEAIANVTMLAHYNTEAPVSIAVDASDSAIGAVLQQWTGQAWQPLAFFSRRLNDTATTLQLQTKT
;
A
#
# COMPACT_ATOMS: atom_id res chain seq x y z
N HIS A 1 28.54 13.20 -2.24
CA HIS A 1 27.11 13.41 -2.53
C HIS A 1 26.52 14.62 -1.80
N LEU A 2 26.63 14.72 -0.46
CA LEU A 2 26.08 15.85 0.31
C LEU A 2 26.66 17.21 -0.08
N ASP A 3 27.99 17.32 -0.24
CA ASP A 3 28.63 18.57 -0.66
C ASP A 3 28.09 19.09 -2.00
N THR A 4 27.85 18.18 -2.95
CA THR A 4 27.28 18.53 -4.26
C THR A 4 25.85 19.06 -4.10
N ALA A 5 25.05 18.45 -3.23
CA ALA A 5 23.69 18.90 -2.96
C ALA A 5 23.69 20.29 -2.29
N PHE A 6 24.51 20.50 -1.26
CA PHE A 6 24.59 21.78 -0.56
C PHE A 6 25.12 22.91 -1.45
N LYS A 7 26.12 22.65 -2.30
CA LYS A 7 26.59 23.63 -3.29
C LYS A 7 25.48 24.06 -4.24
N ARG A 8 24.64 23.12 -4.71
CA ARG A 8 23.48 23.45 -5.55
C ARG A 8 22.43 24.26 -4.80
N LEU A 9 22.07 23.85 -3.58
CA LEU A 9 21.09 24.59 -2.77
C LEU A 9 21.56 26.03 -2.54
N GLN A 10 22.84 26.22 -2.23
CA GLN A 10 23.46 27.53 -2.10
C GLN A 10 23.41 28.33 -3.41
N GLN A 11 23.76 27.71 -4.54
CA GLN A 11 23.73 28.36 -5.87
C GLN A 11 22.34 28.91 -6.23
N TYR A 12 21.27 28.20 -5.85
CA TYR A 12 19.89 28.61 -6.10
C TYR A 12 19.25 29.39 -4.93
N GLY A 13 20.02 29.76 -3.90
CA GLY A 13 19.51 30.54 -2.77
C GLY A 13 18.51 29.79 -1.87
N ILE A 14 18.49 28.46 -1.92
CA ILE A 14 17.60 27.63 -1.10
C ILE A 14 18.20 27.48 0.30
N THR A 15 17.49 28.00 1.30
CA THR A 15 17.89 27.88 2.71
C THR A 15 17.30 26.62 3.33
N ILE A 16 18.10 25.92 4.12
CA ILE A 16 17.72 24.66 4.77
C ILE A 16 17.43 24.93 6.24
N ASN A 17 16.33 24.37 6.77
CA ASN A 17 16.08 24.35 8.20
C ASN A 17 16.86 23.19 8.86
N ILE A 18 17.97 23.52 9.51
CA ILE A 18 18.86 22.54 10.16
C ILE A 18 18.12 21.71 11.21
N GLN A 19 17.17 22.29 11.95
CA GLN A 19 16.41 21.58 12.99
C GLN A 19 15.52 20.46 12.43
N LYS A 20 15.17 20.54 11.14
CA LYS A 20 14.38 19.51 10.44
C LYS A 20 15.24 18.56 9.62
N CYS A 21 16.56 18.75 9.60
CA CYS A 21 17.46 17.90 8.83
C CYS A 21 17.84 16.65 9.61
N GLN A 22 17.83 15.52 8.92
CA GLN A 22 18.39 14.26 9.39
C GLN A 22 19.46 13.84 8.37
N ILE A 23 20.72 13.81 8.80
CA ILE A 23 21.88 13.56 7.93
C ILE A 23 22.70 12.45 8.56
N GLY A 24 23.11 11.46 7.76
CA GLY A 24 23.95 10.35 8.24
C GLY A 24 23.25 9.39 9.21
N THR A 25 21.91 9.33 9.20
CA THR A 25 21.13 8.42 10.03
C THR A 25 20.97 7.06 9.35
N THR A 26 20.83 6.00 10.15
CA THR A 26 20.59 4.62 9.65
C THR A 26 19.13 4.35 9.32
N SER A 27 18.22 5.19 9.81
CA SER A 27 16.80 5.19 9.50
C SER A 27 16.29 6.62 9.35
N LEU A 28 15.31 6.82 8.46
CA LEU A 28 14.72 8.12 8.15
C LEU A 28 13.22 7.98 7.88
N ASP A 29 12.45 8.90 8.45
CA ASP A 29 11.04 9.06 8.12
C ASP A 29 10.85 10.02 6.95
N PHE A 30 10.24 9.53 5.86
CA PHE A 30 10.03 10.30 4.64
C PHE A 30 8.70 9.94 3.97
N LEU A 31 7.90 10.95 3.62
CA LEU A 31 6.62 10.83 2.90
C LEU A 31 5.66 9.75 3.45
N GLY A 32 5.55 9.64 4.78
CA GLY A 32 4.64 8.67 5.40
C GLY A 32 5.22 7.27 5.58
N HIS A 33 6.52 7.09 5.33
CA HIS A 33 7.23 5.82 5.42
C HIS A 33 8.49 5.96 6.28
N THR A 34 8.89 4.86 6.91
CA THR A 34 10.20 4.72 7.55
C THR A 34 11.09 3.93 6.60
N ILE A 35 12.26 4.47 6.29
CA ILE A 35 13.25 3.91 5.37
C ILE A 35 14.50 3.57 6.18
N ASP A 36 15.04 2.39 6.00
CA ASP A 36 16.32 1.96 6.59
C ASP A 36 17.13 1.13 5.58
N ALA A 37 18.24 0.53 6.02
CA ALA A 37 19.08 -0.30 5.17
C ALA A 37 18.38 -1.55 4.61
N ASN A 38 17.35 -2.05 5.31
CA ASN A 38 16.66 -3.27 4.93
C ASN A 38 15.50 -3.02 3.98
N GLY A 39 14.89 -1.83 4.02
CA GLY A 39 13.80 -1.51 3.12
C GLY A 39 12.98 -0.29 3.51
N ILE A 40 11.70 -0.37 3.13
CA ILE A 40 10.70 0.67 3.33
C ILE A 40 9.50 0.04 4.04
N GLN A 41 8.99 0.72 5.07
CA GLN A 41 7.78 0.33 5.80
C GLN A 41 6.87 1.53 6.07
N PRO A 42 5.55 1.34 6.24
CA PRO A 42 4.67 2.40 6.74
C PRO A 42 5.12 2.91 8.12
N GLN A 43 4.98 4.21 8.37
CA GLN A 43 5.25 4.74 9.71
C GLN A 43 4.29 4.15 10.75
N LYS A 44 4.82 3.74 11.90
CA LYS A 44 4.04 3.10 12.98
C LYS A 44 2.83 3.93 13.43
N HIS A 45 2.98 5.26 13.54
CA HIS A 45 1.87 6.13 13.96
C HIS A 45 0.77 6.23 12.89
N LYS A 46 1.10 6.11 11.60
CA LYS A 46 0.11 6.08 10.51
C LYS A 46 -0.64 4.76 10.49
N VAL A 47 0.07 3.66 10.74
CA VAL A 47 -0.53 2.33 10.95
C VAL A 47 -1.48 2.37 12.15
N ALA A 48 -1.03 2.89 13.30
CA ALA A 48 -1.86 3.04 14.49
C ALA A 48 -3.14 3.84 14.21
N ALA A 49 -3.05 4.96 13.49
CA ALA A 49 -4.22 5.75 13.10
C ALA A 49 -5.24 4.97 12.25
N ILE A 50 -4.78 4.02 11.42
CA ILE A 50 -5.66 3.14 10.66
C ILE A 50 -6.28 2.07 11.58
N LEU A 51 -5.51 1.51 12.51
CA LEU A 51 -5.98 0.52 13.49
C LEU A 51 -7.00 1.09 14.48
N GLU A 52 -6.84 2.34 14.86
CA GLU A 52 -7.76 3.05 15.76
C GLU A 52 -8.93 3.69 15.02
N TYR A 53 -8.93 3.66 13.68
CA TYR A 53 -10.01 4.26 12.89
C TYR A 53 -11.35 3.62 13.28
N PRO A 54 -12.36 4.43 13.65
CA PRO A 54 -13.65 3.92 14.09
C PRO A 54 -14.42 3.28 12.93
N GLU A 55 -15.34 2.37 13.24
CA GLU A 55 -16.22 1.79 12.23
C GLU A 55 -16.97 2.92 11.48
N PRO A 56 -16.84 3.03 10.15
CA PRO A 56 -17.45 4.11 9.39
C PRO A 56 -18.97 3.99 9.37
N THR A 57 -19.67 5.06 9.75
CA THR A 57 -21.14 5.11 9.80
C THR A 57 -21.76 5.82 8.60
N ASN A 58 -20.94 6.50 7.80
CA ASN A 58 -21.38 7.23 6.61
C ASN A 58 -20.37 7.15 5.47
N ILE A 59 -20.83 7.46 4.25
CA ILE A 59 -20.03 7.32 3.02
C ILE A 59 -18.76 8.18 3.06
N LYS A 60 -18.79 9.35 3.70
CA LYS A 60 -17.61 10.22 3.80
C LYS A 60 -16.52 9.55 4.62
N GLN A 61 -16.87 8.95 5.76
CA GLN A 61 -15.94 8.19 6.59
C GLN A 61 -15.41 6.95 5.85
N LEU A 62 -16.29 6.21 5.17
CA LEU A 62 -15.88 5.03 4.40
C LEU A 62 -14.92 5.38 3.25
N ARG A 63 -15.17 6.48 2.52
CA ARG A 63 -14.24 6.98 1.49
C ARG A 63 -12.90 7.40 2.08
N ALA A 64 -12.92 8.10 3.22
CA ALA A 64 -11.70 8.52 3.90
C ALA A 64 -10.87 7.30 4.34
N PHE A 65 -11.51 6.30 4.93
CA PHE A 65 -10.88 5.04 5.32
C PHE A 65 -10.29 4.29 4.12
N ASN A 66 -11.07 4.10 3.05
CA ASN A 66 -10.57 3.44 1.83
C ASN A 66 -9.41 4.21 1.20
N GLY A 67 -9.41 5.54 1.27
CA GLY A 67 -8.30 6.39 0.82
C GLY A 67 -7.03 6.17 1.64
N LEU A 68 -7.14 6.12 2.97
CA LEU A 68 -6.04 5.81 3.89
C LEU A 68 -5.43 4.43 3.59
N VAL A 69 -6.26 3.40 3.44
CA VAL A 69 -5.82 2.05 3.07
C VAL A 69 -5.16 2.04 1.69
N SER A 70 -5.75 2.74 0.72
CA SER A 70 -5.24 2.79 -0.65
C SER A 70 -3.83 3.38 -0.74
N PHE A 71 -3.48 4.32 0.13
CA PHE A 71 -2.12 4.88 0.23
C PHE A 71 -1.09 3.80 0.59
N TYR A 72 -1.47 2.83 1.42
CA TYR A 72 -0.61 1.72 1.85
C TYR A 72 -0.84 0.40 1.09
N ARG A 73 -1.66 0.40 0.03
CA ARG A 73 -2.01 -0.83 -0.71
C ARG A 73 -0.80 -1.62 -1.22
N ARG A 74 0.32 -0.94 -1.53
CA ARG A 74 1.54 -1.57 -2.08
C ARG A 74 2.22 -2.51 -1.09
N PHE A 75 1.83 -2.43 0.18
CA PHE A 75 2.35 -3.24 1.27
C PHE A 75 1.43 -4.41 1.64
N ILE A 76 0.22 -4.45 1.07
CA ILE A 76 -0.85 -5.34 1.48
C ILE A 76 -1.12 -6.35 0.34
N PRO A 77 -0.81 -7.64 0.54
CA PRO A 77 -1.17 -8.69 -0.41
C PRO A 77 -2.68 -8.72 -0.63
N SER A 78 -3.11 -8.87 -1.89
CA SER A 78 -4.53 -9.01 -2.25
C SER A 78 -5.45 -7.92 -1.70
N CYS A 79 -4.92 -6.70 -1.50
CA CYS A 79 -5.64 -5.57 -0.91
C CYS A 79 -7.01 -5.32 -1.54
N ALA A 80 -7.13 -5.41 -2.88
CA ALA A 80 -8.39 -5.11 -3.58
C ALA A 80 -9.48 -6.13 -3.25
N SER A 81 -9.11 -7.40 -3.04
CA SER A 81 -10.04 -8.46 -2.64
C SER A 81 -10.54 -8.23 -1.22
N ILE A 82 -9.65 -7.85 -0.30
CA ILE A 82 -10.01 -7.58 1.11
C ILE A 82 -10.95 -6.39 1.21
N VAL A 83 -10.66 -5.27 0.52
CA VAL A 83 -11.48 -4.05 0.59
C VAL A 83 -12.69 -4.06 -0.34
N LYS A 84 -12.93 -5.15 -1.08
CA LYS A 84 -14.02 -5.23 -2.05
C LYS A 84 -15.39 -4.98 -1.41
N PRO A 85 -15.78 -5.64 -0.29
CA PRO A 85 -17.07 -5.39 0.36
C PRO A 85 -17.25 -3.92 0.74
N LEU A 86 -16.20 -3.29 1.27
CA LEU A 86 -16.20 -1.86 1.63
C LEU A 86 -16.31 -0.94 0.41
N THR A 87 -15.71 -1.32 -0.72
CA THR A 87 -15.75 -0.53 -1.94
C THR A 87 -17.08 -0.67 -2.68
N ASP A 88 -17.72 -1.85 -2.61
CA ASP A 88 -19.03 -2.08 -3.22
C ASP A 88 -20.11 -1.15 -2.62
N GLN A 89 -20.04 -0.87 -1.32
CA GLN A 89 -20.95 0.08 -0.67
C GLN A 89 -20.88 1.51 -1.20
N LEU A 90 -19.76 1.88 -1.85
CA LEU A 90 -19.57 3.21 -2.42
C LEU A 90 -20.19 3.36 -3.81
N ARG A 91 -20.60 2.27 -4.46
CA ARG A 91 -21.13 2.26 -5.84
C ARG A 91 -22.60 2.65 -5.89
N GLU A 92 -23.36 2.17 -4.92
CA GLU A 92 -24.75 2.57 -4.78
C GLU A 92 -24.75 3.97 -4.17
N ASN A 93 -25.48 4.94 -4.73
CA ASN A 93 -25.61 6.30 -4.21
C ASN A 93 -26.35 6.37 -2.85
N LYS A 94 -26.10 5.41 -1.97
CA LYS A 94 -26.55 5.32 -0.59
C LYS A 94 -25.94 6.49 0.19
N LYS A 95 -26.70 7.08 1.11
CA LYS A 95 -26.21 8.10 2.05
C LYS A 95 -25.66 7.49 3.34
N VAL A 96 -26.07 6.25 3.65
CA VAL A 96 -25.76 5.53 4.89
C VAL A 96 -24.92 4.30 4.54
N VAL A 97 -23.91 4.02 5.37
CA VAL A 97 -23.07 2.82 5.27
C VAL A 97 -23.74 1.70 6.05
N THR A 98 -23.81 0.51 5.47
CA THR A 98 -24.40 -0.66 6.13
C THR A 98 -23.28 -1.61 6.50
N MET A 99 -22.78 -1.56 7.73
CA MET A 99 -21.75 -2.50 8.19
C MET A 99 -22.34 -3.88 8.48
N ASP A 100 -22.66 -4.61 7.41
CA ASP A 100 -23.08 -6.00 7.43
C ASP A 100 -21.92 -6.95 7.82
N SER A 101 -22.22 -8.24 7.93
CA SER A 101 -21.23 -9.24 8.37
C SER A 101 -19.98 -9.26 7.47
N GLU A 102 -20.16 -9.15 6.15
CA GLU A 102 -19.05 -9.19 5.19
C GLU A 102 -18.19 -7.93 5.27
N SER A 103 -18.81 -6.76 5.39
CA SER A 103 -18.13 -5.47 5.46
C SER A 103 -17.39 -5.31 6.78
N LYS A 104 -17.96 -5.79 7.89
CA LYS A 104 -17.26 -5.87 9.19
C LYS A 104 -16.05 -6.78 9.13
N LYS A 105 -16.19 -7.97 8.52
CA LYS A 105 -15.05 -8.88 8.30
C LYS A 105 -13.98 -8.23 7.45
N ALA A 106 -14.34 -7.56 6.36
CA ALA A 106 -13.40 -6.84 5.50
C ALA A 106 -12.69 -5.70 6.24
N PHE A 107 -13.42 -4.94 7.08
CA PHE A 107 -12.88 -3.86 7.88
C PHE A 107 -11.87 -4.35 8.92
N VAL A 108 -12.14 -5.46 9.60
CA VAL A 108 -11.19 -6.08 10.53
C VAL A 108 -9.98 -6.66 9.76
N ALA A 109 -10.23 -7.42 8.71
CA ALA A 109 -9.19 -8.08 7.92
C ALA A 109 -8.19 -7.09 7.32
N ILE A 110 -8.65 -5.94 6.81
CA ILE A 110 -7.72 -4.94 6.24
C ILE A 110 -6.88 -4.24 7.32
N LYS A 111 -7.44 -4.04 8.53
CA LYS A 111 -6.72 -3.49 9.67
C LYS A 111 -5.62 -4.46 10.11
N GLU A 112 -5.95 -5.74 10.25
CA GLU A 112 -4.98 -6.81 10.53
C GLU A 112 -3.91 -6.91 9.45
N ALA A 113 -4.30 -6.86 8.17
CA ALA A 113 -3.35 -6.93 7.06
C ALA A 113 -2.36 -5.75 7.08
N ILE A 114 -2.82 -4.54 7.44
CA ILE A 114 -1.97 -3.36 7.60
C ILE A 114 -1.05 -3.46 8.82
N ALA A 115 -1.52 -4.04 9.93
CA ALA A 115 -0.69 -4.27 11.12
C ALA A 115 0.46 -5.26 10.82
N ASN A 116 0.18 -6.27 10.01
CA ASN A 116 1.11 -7.34 9.66
C ASN A 116 1.91 -7.06 8.38
N VAL A 117 1.92 -5.81 7.90
CA VAL A 117 2.67 -5.42 6.70
C VAL A 117 4.13 -5.81 6.84
N THR A 118 4.62 -6.52 5.83
CA THR A 118 6.05 -6.80 5.67
C THR A 118 6.77 -5.60 5.07
N MET A 119 8.03 -5.43 5.49
CA MET A 119 8.94 -4.45 4.90
C MET A 119 9.16 -4.75 3.42
N LEU A 120 9.06 -3.73 2.57
CA LEU A 120 9.40 -3.85 1.15
C LEU A 120 10.89 -3.62 0.97
N ALA A 121 11.57 -4.54 0.29
CA ALA A 121 13.02 -4.46 0.08
C ALA A 121 13.39 -3.30 -0.86
N HIS A 122 14.63 -2.83 -0.76
CA HIS A 122 15.20 -1.94 -1.77
C HIS A 122 15.45 -2.69 -3.07
N TYR A 123 15.12 -2.03 -4.18
CA TYR A 123 15.41 -2.60 -5.50
C TYR A 123 16.91 -2.72 -5.70
N ASN A 124 17.37 -3.94 -5.98
CA ASN A 124 18.75 -4.21 -6.37
C ASN A 124 18.80 -4.35 -7.90
N THR A 125 19.54 -3.47 -8.56
CA THR A 125 19.69 -3.42 -10.02
C THR A 125 20.38 -4.65 -10.61
N GLU A 126 21.11 -5.41 -9.80
CA GLU A 126 21.82 -6.62 -10.21
C GLU A 126 21.01 -7.90 -9.95
N ALA A 127 19.94 -7.82 -9.15
CA ALA A 127 19.14 -8.97 -8.79
C ALA A 127 18.09 -9.29 -9.89
N PRO A 128 17.89 -10.57 -10.24
CA PRO A 128 16.78 -10.97 -11.10
C PRO A 128 15.44 -10.57 -10.47
N VAL A 129 14.58 -9.96 -11.27
CA VAL A 129 13.21 -9.61 -10.87
C VAL A 129 12.19 -10.56 -11.50
N SER A 130 11.12 -10.82 -10.76
CA SER A 130 9.97 -11.58 -11.22
C SER A 130 8.68 -10.91 -10.77
N ILE A 131 7.63 -11.07 -11.57
CA ILE A 131 6.28 -10.74 -11.18
C ILE A 131 5.53 -12.06 -11.01
N ALA A 132 5.09 -12.36 -9.78
CA ALA A 132 4.15 -13.46 -9.56
C ALA A 132 2.73 -12.88 -9.56
N VAL A 133 1.85 -13.46 -10.36
CA VAL A 133 0.47 -12.99 -10.56
C VAL A 133 -0.48 -14.12 -10.18
N ASP A 134 -1.55 -13.77 -9.49
CA ASP A 134 -2.70 -14.64 -9.26
C ASP A 134 -3.99 -13.89 -9.63
N ALA A 135 -4.97 -14.61 -10.16
CA ALA A 135 -6.23 -14.03 -10.59
C ALA A 135 -7.40 -14.90 -10.18
N SER A 136 -8.39 -14.27 -9.56
CA SER A 136 -9.71 -14.82 -9.30
C SER A 136 -10.73 -14.18 -10.24
N ASP A 137 -11.95 -14.70 -10.25
CA ASP A 137 -13.05 -14.18 -11.06
C ASP A 137 -13.40 -12.71 -10.72
N SER A 138 -12.99 -12.23 -9.55
CA SER A 138 -13.32 -10.89 -9.05
C SER A 138 -12.15 -9.92 -8.97
N ALA A 139 -10.91 -10.41 -8.90
CA ALA A 139 -9.73 -9.58 -8.67
C ALA A 139 -8.43 -10.26 -9.13
N ILE A 140 -7.46 -9.43 -9.52
CA ILE A 140 -6.07 -9.79 -9.78
C ILE A 140 -5.21 -9.34 -8.60
N GLY A 141 -4.32 -10.21 -8.14
CA GLY A 141 -3.22 -9.92 -7.25
C GLY A 141 -1.89 -10.13 -7.97
N ALA A 142 -0.87 -9.36 -7.62
CA ALA A 142 0.49 -9.61 -8.06
C ALA A 142 1.50 -9.14 -7.02
N VAL A 143 2.69 -9.71 -7.05
CA VAL A 143 3.85 -9.25 -6.29
C VAL A 143 5.02 -9.07 -7.25
N LEU A 144 5.59 -7.87 -7.24
CA LEU A 144 6.91 -7.62 -7.81
C LEU A 144 7.94 -8.03 -6.75
N GLN A 145 8.84 -8.94 -7.11
CA GLN A 145 9.82 -9.51 -6.19
C GLN A 145 11.18 -9.67 -6.88
N GLN A 146 12.25 -9.65 -6.07
CA GLN A 146 13.61 -9.89 -6.53
C GLN A 146 14.23 -11.10 -5.84
N TRP A 147 15.09 -11.82 -6.55
CA TRP A 147 15.81 -12.97 -6.01
C TRP A 147 17.12 -12.56 -5.38
N THR A 148 17.33 -12.90 -4.10
CA THR A 148 18.56 -12.55 -3.36
C THR A 148 19.63 -13.64 -3.37
N GLY A 149 19.44 -14.72 -4.13
CA GLY A 149 20.27 -15.93 -4.03
C GLY A 149 19.75 -16.94 -3.01
N GLN A 150 18.98 -16.49 -2.01
CA GLN A 150 18.41 -17.34 -0.96
C GLN A 150 16.89 -17.36 -0.95
N ALA A 151 16.25 -16.20 -1.16
CA ALA A 151 14.80 -16.08 -1.10
C ALA A 151 14.29 -14.98 -2.05
N TRP A 152 13.01 -15.06 -2.34
CA TRP A 152 12.29 -13.96 -3.00
C TRP A 152 11.95 -12.89 -1.98
N GLN A 153 12.33 -11.64 -2.28
CA GLN A 153 11.99 -10.47 -1.47
C GLN A 153 10.96 -9.61 -2.19
N PRO A 154 9.85 -9.23 -1.52
CA PRO A 154 8.83 -8.37 -2.12
C PRO A 154 9.33 -6.93 -2.25
N LEU A 155 9.16 -6.36 -3.45
CA LEU A 155 9.41 -4.95 -3.76
C LEU A 155 8.12 -4.14 -3.74
N ALA A 156 7.01 -4.74 -4.19
CA ALA A 156 5.68 -4.15 -4.12
C ALA A 156 4.60 -5.20 -4.34
N PHE A 157 3.47 -5.04 -3.66
CA PHE A 157 2.23 -5.74 -3.97
C PHE A 157 1.35 -4.88 -4.89
N PHE A 158 0.70 -5.54 -5.83
CA PHE A 158 -0.31 -4.97 -6.69
C PHE A 158 -1.60 -5.76 -6.52
N SER A 159 -2.72 -5.05 -6.46
CA SER A 159 -4.02 -5.70 -6.45
C SER A 159 -5.03 -4.79 -7.12
N ARG A 160 -5.84 -5.37 -8.00
CA ARG A 160 -6.85 -4.65 -8.77
C ARG A 160 -8.07 -5.54 -8.95
N ARG A 161 -9.24 -4.97 -8.68
CA ARG A 161 -10.51 -5.59 -9.01
C ARG A 161 -10.69 -5.73 -10.53
N LEU A 162 -11.30 -6.82 -10.96
CA LEU A 162 -11.76 -6.96 -12.35
C LEU A 162 -13.07 -6.17 -12.55
N ASN A 163 -13.15 -5.46 -13.66
CA ASN A 163 -14.42 -4.85 -14.10
C ASN A 163 -15.27 -5.93 -14.79
N ASP A 164 -16.59 -5.74 -14.84
CA ASP A 164 -17.55 -6.75 -15.32
C ASP A 164 -17.21 -7.28 -16.73
N THR A 165 -16.67 -6.44 -17.60
CA THR A 165 -16.17 -6.80 -18.94
C THR A 165 -14.97 -7.77 -18.89
N ALA A 166 -14.07 -7.62 -17.92
CA ALA A 166 -12.88 -8.45 -17.79
C ALA A 166 -13.17 -9.79 -17.07
N THR A 167 -14.16 -9.84 -16.18
CA THR A 167 -14.65 -11.09 -15.58
C THR A 167 -15.28 -12.01 -16.63
N THR A 168 -15.98 -11.44 -17.61
CA THR A 168 -16.62 -12.20 -18.69
C THR A 168 -15.60 -12.88 -19.63
N LEU A 169 -14.47 -12.22 -19.90
CA LEU A 169 -13.40 -12.76 -20.78
C LEU A 169 -12.62 -13.91 -20.12
N GLN A 170 -12.40 -13.89 -18.81
CA GLN A 170 -11.71 -14.97 -18.07
C GLN A 170 -12.47 -16.31 -18.14
N LEU A 171 -13.81 -16.25 -18.11
CA LEU A 171 -14.66 -17.44 -18.25
C LEU A 171 -14.56 -18.05 -19.66
N GLN A 172 -14.39 -17.22 -20.70
CA GLN A 172 -14.26 -17.70 -22.07
C GLN A 172 -12.89 -18.32 -22.39
N THR A 173 -11.82 -17.91 -21.69
CA THR A 173 -10.47 -18.48 -21.89
C THR A 173 -10.20 -19.76 -21.10
N LYS A 174 -11.10 -20.15 -20.17
CA LYS A 174 -11.01 -21.39 -19.39
C LYS A 174 -11.83 -22.56 -19.99
N THR A 175 -12.46 -22.35 -21.15
CA THR A 175 -13.23 -23.38 -21.88
C THR A 175 -12.41 -23.86 -23.07
#